data_AF-A0A972NDM9-F1
#
_entry.id   AF-A0A972NDM9-F1
#
_cell.length_a   1.000
_cell.length_b   1.000
_cell.length_c   1.000
_cell.angle_alpha   90.00
_cell.angle_beta   90.00
_cell.angle_gamma   90.00
#
_symmetry.space_group_name_H-M   'P 1'
#
loop_
_entity.id
_entity.type
_entity.pdbx_description
1 polymer ?
#
loop_
_entity_poly.entity_id
_entity_poly.type
_entity_poly.pdbx_seq_one_letter_code
_entity_poly.pdbx_strand_id
1 'polypeptide(L)'
;MAEEKNTVAIPFALVGFFATDKPIEEVINTDLSAEELEEIQQFLAKKLFKDPEVVVAIYPAIVPPEQAQEAVKELENYLFNEGE
;
A
#
# COMPACT_ATOMS: atom_id res chain seq x y z
N MET A 1 24.29 24.48 -4.82
CA MET A 1 23.01 24.24 -5.50
C MET A 1 22.64 22.81 -5.17
N ALA A 2 21.64 22.60 -4.30
CA ALA A 2 21.18 21.25 -4.01
C ALA A 2 20.49 20.74 -5.27
N GLU A 3 20.95 19.61 -5.82
CA GLU A 3 20.20 18.91 -6.85
C GLU A 3 18.81 18.59 -6.28
N GLU A 4 17.77 19.16 -6.87
CA GLU A 4 16.40 18.72 -6.63
C GLU A 4 16.32 17.25 -7.06
N LYS A 5 16.43 16.32 -6.09
CA LYS A 5 16.09 14.91 -6.31
C LYS A 5 14.62 14.91 -6.76
N ASN A 6 14.41 14.71 -8.05
CA ASN A 6 13.07 14.64 -8.63
C ASN A 6 12.43 13.31 -8.19
N THR A 7 11.82 13.30 -7.01
CA THR A 7 11.16 12.11 -6.45
C THR A 7 9.90 11.82 -7.24
N VAL A 8 9.85 10.65 -7.87
CA VAL A 8 8.67 10.20 -8.63
C VAL A 8 7.87 9.22 -7.78
N ALA A 9 6.59 9.50 -7.55
CA ALA A 9 5.67 8.55 -6.93
C ALA A 9 5.23 7.53 -7.98
N ILE A 10 5.48 6.24 -7.72
CA ILE A 10 5.09 5.15 -8.62
C ILE A 10 4.09 4.27 -7.86
N PRO A 11 2.83 4.15 -8.33
CA PRO A 11 1.87 3.24 -7.71
C PRO A 11 2.33 1.79 -7.91
N PHE A 12 2.20 0.97 -6.87
CA PHE A 12 2.46 -0.47 -6.94
C PHE A 12 1.41 -1.23 -6.13
N ALA A 13 1.14 -2.49 -6.52
CA ALA A 13 0.16 -3.34 -5.86
C ALA A 13 0.79 -4.64 -5.39
N LEU A 14 0.38 -5.12 -4.22
CA LEU A 14 0.71 -6.46 -3.71
C LEU A 14 -0.54 -7.31 -3.75
N VAL A 15 -0.50 -8.39 -4.54
CA VAL A 15 -1.63 -9.31 -4.72
C VAL A 15 -1.30 -10.62 -4.01
N GLY A 16 -2.16 -11.01 -3.08
CA GLY A 16 -2.03 -12.25 -2.32
C GLY A 16 -3.36 -12.97 -2.19
N PHE A 17 -3.29 -14.28 -1.94
CA PHE A 17 -4.45 -15.10 -1.60
C PHE A 17 -4.24 -15.68 -0.20
N PHE A 18 -5.30 -15.65 0.60
CA PHE A 18 -5.36 -16.41 1.85
C PHE A 18 -6.63 -17.28 1.82
N ALA A 19 -6.58 -18.39 2.53
CA ALA A 19 -7.71 -19.30 2.67
C ALA A 19 -8.06 -19.44 4.14
N THR A 20 -9.35 -19.48 4.45
CA THR A 20 -9.86 -19.62 5.81
C THR A 20 -11.22 -20.31 5.80
N ASP A 21 -11.53 -21.02 6.88
CA ASP A 21 -12.84 -21.62 7.15
C ASP A 21 -13.73 -20.70 8.02
N LYS A 22 -13.20 -19.54 8.43
CA LYS A 22 -13.88 -18.55 9.28
C LYS A 22 -14.41 -17.35 8.48
N PRO A 23 -15.39 -16.60 9.02
CA PRO A 23 -15.84 -15.35 8.44
C PRO A 23 -14.69 -14.34 8.29
N ILE A 24 -14.73 -13.53 7.22
CA ILE A 24 -13.67 -12.55 6.89
C ILE A 24 -13.46 -11.57 8.05
N GLU A 25 -14.54 -11.11 8.67
CA GLU A 25 -14.53 -10.16 9.81
C GLU A 25 -13.75 -10.69 11.03
N GLU A 26 -13.60 -12.02 11.16
CA GLU A 26 -12.85 -12.64 12.26
C GLU A 26 -11.38 -12.89 11.93
N VAL A 27 -11.00 -12.83 10.65
CA VAL A 27 -9.67 -13.21 10.16
C VAL A 27 -8.85 -11.97 9.81
N ILE A 28 -9.53 -10.88 9.48
CA ILE A 28 -8.90 -9.65 9.04
C ILE A 28 -8.73 -8.71 10.21
N ASN A 29 -7.49 -8.32 10.48
CA ASN A 29 -7.24 -7.21 11.37
C ASN A 29 -7.54 -5.89 10.64
N THR A 30 -8.70 -5.31 10.94
CA THR A 30 -9.09 -3.99 10.42
C THR A 30 -8.60 -2.83 11.31
N ASP A 31 -8.01 -3.13 12.47
CA ASP A 31 -7.61 -2.16 13.48
C ASP A 31 -6.07 -2.12 13.58
N LEU A 32 -5.41 -1.87 12.44
CA LEU A 32 -3.97 -1.67 12.43
C LEU A 32 -3.65 -0.27 12.97
N SER A 33 -2.83 -0.20 14.00
CA SER A 33 -2.30 1.07 14.48
C SER A 33 -1.30 1.68 13.48
N ALA A 34 -1.02 2.98 13.63
CA ALA A 34 -0.05 3.67 12.79
C ALA A 34 1.37 3.07 12.92
N GLU A 35 1.75 2.59 14.10
CA GLU A 35 3.04 1.95 14.35
C GLU A 35 3.16 0.61 13.62
N GLU A 36 2.14 -0.25 13.73
CA GLU A 36 2.11 -1.54 13.01
C GLU A 36 2.10 -1.34 11.49
N LEU A 37 1.39 -0.33 11.00
CA LEU A 37 1.39 0.03 9.59
C LEU A 37 2.78 0.47 9.12
N GLU A 38 3.47 1.29 9.91
CA GLU A 38 4.84 1.71 9.62
C GLU A 38 5.80 0.52 9.56
N GLU A 39 5.69 -0.43 10.50
CA GLU A 39 6.50 -1.64 10.52
C GLU A 39 6.33 -2.47 9.23
N ILE A 40 5.08 -2.64 8.77
CA ILE A 40 4.77 -3.33 7.51
C ILE A 40 5.40 -2.57 6.33
N GLN A 41 5.21 -1.25 6.25
CA GLN A 41 5.77 -0.42 5.17
C GLN A 41 7.30 -0.50 5.12
N GLN A 42 7.97 -0.40 6.26
CA GLN A 42 9.42 -0.53 6.34
C GLN A 42 9.90 -1.93 5.95
N PHE A 43 9.14 -2.97 6.32
CA PHE A 43 9.43 -4.34 5.91
C PHE A 43 9.33 -4.50 4.40
N LEU A 44 8.25 -4.00 3.79
CA LEU A 44 8.06 -4.03 2.33
C LEU A 44 9.17 -3.28 1.59
N ALA A 45 9.51 -2.06 2.04
CA ALA A 45 10.59 -1.26 1.47
C ALA A 45 11.92 -2.06 1.42
N LYS A 46 12.31 -2.65 2.56
CA LYS A 46 13.57 -3.42 2.70
C LYS A 46 13.60 -4.73 1.91
N LYS A 47 12.43 -5.31 1.59
CA LYS A 47 12.34 -6.65 0.98
C LYS A 47 12.06 -6.62 -0.51
N LEU A 48 11.23 -5.70 -0.97
CA LEU A 48 10.74 -5.66 -2.34
C LEU A 48 11.59 -4.76 -3.24
N PHE A 49 12.25 -3.75 -2.67
CA PHE A 49 13.01 -2.77 -3.43
C PHE A 49 14.50 -2.97 -3.21
N LYS A 50 15.27 -2.78 -4.30
CA LYS A 50 16.74 -2.88 -4.26
C LYS A 50 17.40 -1.63 -3.66
N ASP A 51 16.71 -0.51 -3.76
CA ASP A 51 17.16 0.77 -3.22
C ASP A 51 16.65 0.93 -1.78
N PRO A 52 17.54 1.03 -0.79
CA PRO A 52 17.17 1.19 0.61
C PRO A 52 16.54 2.55 0.94
N GLU A 53 16.61 3.54 0.04
CA GLU A 53 16.00 4.86 0.22
C GLU A 53 14.53 4.91 -0.24
N VAL A 54 13.97 3.80 -0.77
CA VAL A 54 12.56 3.75 -1.18
C VAL A 54 11.65 3.86 0.03
N VAL A 55 10.81 4.89 0.03
CA VAL A 55 9.72 5.05 1.00
C VAL A 55 8.48 4.37 0.45
N VAL A 56 7.89 3.50 1.25
CA VAL A 56 6.64 2.80 0.93
C VAL A 56 5.53 3.37 1.80
N ALA A 57 4.42 3.74 1.16
CA ALA A 57 3.16 4.03 1.83
C ALA A 57 2.12 3.03 1.32
N ILE A 58 1.36 2.41 2.23
CA ILE A 58 0.26 1.50 1.87
C ILE A 58 -1.00 1.91 2.61
N TYR A 59 -2.14 1.77 1.94
CA TYR A 59 -3.45 1.82 2.57
C TYR A 59 -4.01 0.38 2.59
N PRO A 60 -4.03 -0.29 3.75
CA PRO A 60 -4.49 -1.67 3.81
C PRO A 60 -6.01 -1.69 3.62
N ALA A 61 -6.45 -2.16 2.45
CA ALA A 61 -7.85 -2.39 2.15
C ALA A 61 -8.02 -3.81 1.59
N ILE A 62 -9.04 -4.52 2.09
CA ILE A 62 -9.46 -5.77 1.47
C ILE A 62 -10.62 -5.45 0.57
N VAL A 63 -10.36 -5.64 -0.72
CA VAL A 63 -11.32 -5.36 -1.76
C VAL A 63 -11.73 -6.68 -2.38
N PRO A 64 -13.04 -6.95 -2.52
CA PRO A 64 -13.53 -8.03 -3.35
C PRO A 64 -12.80 -8.05 -4.71
N PRO A 65 -12.58 -9.23 -5.32
CA PRO A 65 -11.87 -9.33 -6.59
C PRO A 65 -12.45 -8.40 -7.67
N GLU A 66 -13.77 -8.22 -7.65
CA GLU A 66 -14.52 -7.36 -8.56
C GLU A 66 -14.23 -5.86 -8.34
N GLN A 67 -13.86 -5.48 -7.11
CA GLN A 67 -13.58 -4.09 -6.68
C GLN A 67 -12.07 -3.76 -6.67
N ALA A 68 -11.20 -4.74 -6.89
CA ALA A 68 -9.75 -4.53 -6.93
C ALA A 68 -9.32 -3.54 -8.02
N GLN A 69 -10.01 -3.53 -9.17
CA GLN A 69 -9.74 -2.57 -10.24
C GLN A 69 -10.14 -1.13 -9.86
N GLU A 70 -11.21 -0.95 -9.08
CA GLU A 70 -11.64 0.36 -8.61
C GLU A 70 -10.70 0.89 -7.51
N ALA A 71 -10.28 0.03 -6.59
CA ALA A 71 -9.34 0.37 -5.53
C ALA A 71 -7.99 0.86 -6.08
N VAL A 72 -7.49 0.23 -7.16
CA VAL A 72 -6.28 0.69 -7.85
C VAL A 72 -6.49 2.09 -8.45
N LYS A 73 -7.65 2.35 -9.08
CA LYS A 73 -7.97 3.68 -9.63
C LYS A 73 -8.12 4.75 -8.57
N GLU A 74 -8.70 4.43 -7.41
CA GLU A 74 -8.79 5.37 -6.29
C GLU A 74 -7.41 5.69 -5.71
N LEU A 75 -6.51 4.71 -5.62
CA LEU A 75 -5.13 4.93 -5.20
C LEU A 75 -4.36 5.80 -6.21
N GLU A 76 -4.55 5.57 -7.52
CA GLU A 76 -4.01 6.44 -8.57
C GLU A 76 -4.54 7.87 -8.41
N ASN A 77 -5.86 8.05 -8.25
CA ASN A 77 -6.44 9.37 -8.02
C ASN A 77 -5.89 10.04 -6.76
N TYR A 78 -5.74 9.31 -5.65
CA TYR A 78 -5.17 9.85 -4.42
C TYR A 78 -3.72 10.34 -4.62
N LEU A 79 -2.91 9.58 -5.36
CA LEU A 79 -1.51 9.94 -5.63
C LEU A 79 -1.35 11.07 -6.66
N PHE A 80 -2.30 11.22 -7.60
CA PHE A 80 -2.18 12.16 -8.72
C PHE A 80 -3.13 13.38 -8.65
N ASN A 81 -4.10 13.42 -7.73
CA ASN A 81 -5.04 14.54 -7.52
C ASN A 81 -4.85 15.33 -6.21
N GLU A 82 -3.69 15.28 -5.54
CA GLU A 82 -3.36 16.29 -4.52
C GLU A 82 -3.00 17.66 -5.16
N GLY A 83 -3.93 18.24 -5.93
CA GLY A 83 -3.67 19.47 -6.69
C GLY A 83 -4.87 20.15 -7.38
N GLU A 84 -6.10 20.01 -6.88
CA GLU A 84 -7.16 21.00 -7.13
C GLU A 84 -7.41 21.88 -5.89
#